data_AF-A0A453EML7-F1
#
_entry.id   AF-A0A453EML7-F1
#
_cell.length_a   1.000
_cell.length_b   1.000
_cell.length_c   1.000
_cell.angle_alpha   90.00
_cell.angle_beta   90.00
_cell.angle_gamma   90.00
#
_symmetry.space_group_name_H-M   'P 1'
#
loop_
_entity.id
_entity.type
_entity.pdbx_description
1 polymer ?
#
loop_
_entity_poly.entity_id
_entity_poly.type
_entity_poly.pdbx_seq_one_letter_code
_entity_poly.pdbx_strand_id
1 'polypeptide(L)'
;MFAVDSLAQDKEVIRIGTTIAVSASYYNYGSMSRIGAMVEIERSGPCGLCLIAYKFRNTGDDSVNGDVAADGYHKYKEDIKLMKETGLDSYRFSISWSRLIPKGRGEINPKGVGYYNNLINELLDHGIQPHATIFQYDLPQILEDEYGGWLSPQIIGDFTAYADVCFREFGDRVTNWTTLNEPNALVSVGYDAGIGPPGRCSKPFGFADCSCGDSVNEPYVVAHNCLLAHTSAVSLYRRKYQTKQHGLIGMNICINNIVPYTNSTEDIAAAKRAQAFYTG
;
A
#
# COMPACT_ATOMS: atom_id res chain seq x y z
N MET A 1 21.39 -4.74 10.03
CA MET A 1 22.32 -3.93 10.83
C MET A 1 23.10 -2.95 9.95
N PHE A 2 22.45 -2.32 8.97
CA PHE A 2 23.06 -1.26 8.14
C PHE A 2 22.07 -0.15 7.70
N ALA A 3 20.77 -0.26 8.02
CA ALA A 3 19.77 0.79 7.76
C ALA A 3 19.25 1.49 9.05
N VAL A 4 19.65 1.02 10.24
CA VAL A 4 19.24 1.62 11.53
C VAL A 4 20.31 2.56 12.08
N ASP A 5 21.58 2.39 11.70
CA ASP A 5 22.68 3.23 12.22
C ASP A 5 22.76 4.60 11.54
N SER A 6 22.11 4.81 10.39
CA SER A 6 22.13 6.11 9.69
C SER A 6 20.98 7.05 10.08
N LEU A 7 19.96 6.58 10.79
CA LEU A 7 18.81 7.41 11.20
C LEU A 7 18.93 7.98 12.63
N ALA A 8 19.94 7.51 13.39
CA ALA A 8 20.20 7.96 14.75
C ALA A 8 21.22 9.12 14.83
N GLN A 9 21.67 9.68 13.69
CA GLN A 9 22.50 10.88 13.69
C GLN A 9 21.60 12.13 13.71
N ASP A 10 21.58 12.75 14.89
CA ASP A 10 21.05 14.08 15.21
C ASP A 10 19.54 14.31 15.00
N LYS A 11 18.75 13.81 15.96
CA LYS A 11 17.43 14.39 16.28
C LYS A 11 17.48 15.89 16.60
N GLU A 12 18.67 16.47 16.83
CA GLU A 12 18.86 17.92 17.00
C GLU A 12 18.76 18.72 15.69
N VAL A 13 19.09 18.13 14.53
CA VAL A 13 18.97 18.80 13.21
C VAL A 13 17.53 18.73 12.68
N ILE A 14 16.77 17.75 13.18
CA ILE A 14 15.38 17.51 12.85
C ILE A 14 14.51 18.40 13.76
N ARG A 15 13.86 19.42 13.19
CA ARG A 15 13.06 20.42 13.95
C ARG A 15 12.04 19.73 14.88
N ILE A 16 11.83 20.35 16.05
CA ILE A 16 10.73 20.05 16.98
C ILE A 16 9.42 19.95 16.19
N GLY A 17 8.82 18.75 16.13
CA GLY A 17 7.60 18.46 15.37
C GLY A 17 7.77 17.64 14.10
N THR A 18 8.99 17.17 13.77
CA THR A 18 9.19 16.23 12.66
C THR A 18 8.93 14.80 13.14
N THR A 19 8.03 14.10 12.47
CA THR A 19 7.68 12.72 12.76
C THR A 19 8.62 11.77 12.02
N ILE A 20 9.39 10.95 12.73
CA ILE A 20 10.12 9.82 12.11
C ILE A 20 9.16 8.63 12.01
N ALA A 21 8.99 8.10 10.78
CA ALA A 21 8.06 7.02 10.47
C ALA A 21 8.76 5.87 9.75
N VAL A 22 8.47 4.63 10.15
CA VAL A 22 8.77 3.44 9.35
C VAL A 22 7.48 2.98 8.69
N SER A 23 7.56 2.62 7.40
CA SER A 23 6.45 2.05 6.64
C SER A 23 6.68 0.56 6.49
N ALA A 24 5.78 -0.27 7.01
CA ALA A 24 5.73 -1.68 6.60
C ALA A 24 4.81 -1.81 5.40
N SER A 25 5.34 -2.42 4.36
CA SER A 25 4.64 -2.72 3.12
C SER A 25 4.56 -4.23 2.99
N TYR A 26 3.39 -4.76 2.66
CA TYR A 26 3.21 -6.20 2.50
C TYR A 26 3.72 -6.69 1.12
N TYR A 27 5.02 -6.47 0.81
CA TYR A 27 5.90 -7.34 -0.01
C TYR A 27 7.34 -6.79 -0.13
N ASN A 28 8.35 -7.68 -0.26
CA ASN A 28 9.79 -7.39 -0.45
C ASN A 28 10.41 -8.39 -1.47
N TYR A 29 11.35 -7.97 -2.32
CA TYR A 29 12.13 -8.86 -3.21
C TYR A 29 13.62 -8.86 -2.84
N GLY A 30 14.27 -9.99 -3.12
CA GLY A 30 15.55 -10.43 -2.57
C GLY A 30 16.77 -9.52 -2.70
N SER A 31 17.70 -9.81 -1.78
CA SER A 31 19.07 -9.28 -1.60
C SER A 31 19.24 -7.81 -1.22
N MET A 32 18.72 -7.41 -0.05
CA MET A 32 19.52 -6.72 0.99
C MET A 32 18.72 -6.57 2.29
N SER A 33 19.21 -7.24 3.33
CA SER A 33 19.00 -6.97 4.76
C SER A 33 17.64 -6.45 5.26
N ARG A 34 16.83 -7.39 5.78
CA ARG A 34 15.88 -7.26 6.92
C ARG A 34 15.12 -5.92 7.05
N ILE A 35 13.88 -5.88 6.56
CA ILE A 35 12.70 -5.18 7.11
C ILE A 35 11.44 -5.90 6.56
N GLY A 36 10.46 -6.13 7.43
CA GLY A 36 9.39 -7.13 7.29
C GLY A 36 8.20 -6.74 6.41
N ALA A 37 7.65 -7.76 5.74
CA ALA A 37 6.38 -7.81 5.01
C ALA A 37 5.58 -9.03 5.52
N MET A 38 4.29 -9.21 5.23
CA MET A 38 3.40 -10.16 5.92
C MET A 38 2.02 -10.34 5.27
N VAL A 39 1.67 -11.57 4.88
CA VAL A 39 0.29 -11.97 4.62
C VAL A 39 0.07 -13.34 5.26
N GLU A 40 -0.22 -13.40 6.57
CA GLU A 40 -0.53 -14.69 7.20
C GLU A 40 -2.01 -15.07 7.14
N ILE A 41 -2.22 -16.31 6.71
CA ILE A 41 -3.48 -16.99 6.40
C ILE A 41 -4.04 -17.63 7.67
N GLU A 42 -4.60 -16.82 8.57
CA GLU A 42 -5.71 -17.31 9.41
C GLU A 42 -6.98 -16.55 9.03
N ARG A 43 -7.72 -17.14 8.08
CA ARG A 43 -9.02 -16.68 7.55
C ARG A 43 -9.02 -15.38 6.72
N SER A 44 -7.89 -14.96 6.17
CA SER A 44 -7.86 -14.00 5.06
C SER A 44 -8.35 -14.70 3.78
N GLY A 45 -9.30 -14.09 3.07
CA GLY A 45 -9.64 -14.55 1.71
C GLY A 45 -8.45 -14.37 0.76
N PRO A 46 -8.39 -15.08 -0.38
CA PRO A 46 -7.31 -14.87 -1.35
C PRO A 46 -7.28 -13.40 -1.79
N CYS A 47 -6.10 -12.77 -1.76
CA CYS A 47 -5.87 -11.42 -2.29
C CYS A 47 -4.91 -11.46 -3.48
N GLY A 48 -4.89 -10.41 -4.31
CA GLY A 48 -4.02 -10.33 -5.48
C GLY A 48 -2.53 -10.47 -5.16
N LEU A 49 -2.10 -10.09 -3.94
CA LEU A 49 -0.73 -10.31 -3.44
C LEU A 49 -0.43 -11.79 -3.13
N CYS A 50 -1.40 -12.58 -2.68
CA CYS A 50 -1.23 -14.04 -2.53
C CYS A 50 -0.99 -14.73 -3.89
N LEU A 51 -1.48 -14.13 -4.99
CA LEU A 51 -1.25 -14.63 -6.34
C LEU A 51 0.12 -14.23 -6.91
N ILE A 52 0.77 -13.16 -6.43
CA ILE A 52 2.18 -12.83 -6.76
C ILE A 52 3.10 -13.96 -6.29
N ALA A 53 2.95 -14.42 -5.05
CA ALA A 53 3.66 -15.60 -4.58
C ALA A 53 3.47 -16.82 -5.51
N TYR A 54 2.30 -16.91 -6.16
CA TYR A 54 1.95 -18.01 -7.05
C TYR A 54 2.36 -17.82 -8.52
N LYS A 55 2.59 -16.58 -8.97
CA LYS A 55 2.85 -16.22 -10.39
C LYS A 55 4.23 -15.61 -10.68
N PHE A 56 5.03 -15.20 -9.70
CA PHE A 56 6.44 -14.83 -9.94
C PHE A 56 7.34 -16.07 -9.95
N ARG A 57 7.06 -16.92 -10.95
CA ARG A 57 7.69 -18.22 -11.23
C ARG A 57 9.07 -18.11 -11.89
N ASN A 58 9.77 -16.97 -11.78
CA ASN A 58 11.02 -16.71 -12.50
C ASN A 58 12.26 -16.51 -11.60
N THR A 59 12.20 -16.83 -10.29
CA THR A 59 13.41 -16.92 -9.44
C THR A 59 13.84 -18.35 -9.10
N GLY A 60 13.11 -19.37 -9.56
CA GLY A 60 13.53 -20.78 -9.43
C GLY A 60 13.52 -21.36 -8.01
N ASP A 61 12.85 -20.72 -7.06
CA ASP A 61 12.63 -21.26 -5.71
C ASP A 61 11.16 -21.06 -5.30
N ASP A 62 10.40 -22.15 -5.35
CA ASP A 62 8.97 -22.22 -5.05
C ASP A 62 8.65 -22.03 -3.55
N SER A 63 9.65 -21.79 -2.70
CA SER A 63 9.49 -21.70 -1.25
C SER A 63 9.26 -20.27 -0.71
N VAL A 64 9.44 -19.22 -1.53
CA VAL A 64 9.40 -17.82 -1.05
C VAL A 64 8.08 -17.14 -1.41
N ASN A 65 7.21 -16.99 -0.42
CA ASN A 65 5.92 -16.32 -0.55
C ASN A 65 5.60 -15.39 0.63
N GLY A 66 4.45 -14.72 0.56
CA GLY A 66 3.94 -13.85 1.60
C GLY A 66 3.26 -14.56 2.78
N ASP A 67 3.12 -15.89 2.76
CA ASP A 67 2.24 -16.66 3.67
C ASP A 67 2.63 -16.52 5.14
N VAL A 68 3.92 -16.30 5.43
CA VAL A 68 4.44 -16.00 6.78
C VAL A 68 5.14 -14.65 6.76
N ALA A 69 6.05 -14.49 5.80
CA ALA A 69 6.98 -13.37 5.65
C ALA A 69 7.67 -12.97 6.97
N ALA A 70 7.34 -11.85 7.62
CA ALA A 70 7.98 -11.42 8.87
C ALA A 70 7.19 -11.76 10.15
N ASP A 71 5.99 -12.34 10.03
CA ASP A 71 5.19 -12.82 11.17
C ASP A 71 4.83 -11.77 12.24
N GLY A 72 4.87 -10.47 11.94
CA GLY A 72 4.28 -9.42 12.80
C GLY A 72 2.75 -9.53 13.07
N TYR A 73 2.02 -10.52 12.57
CA TYR A 73 0.62 -10.76 12.96
C TYR A 73 0.63 -11.32 14.38
N HIS A 74 1.61 -12.18 14.66
CA HIS A 74 1.91 -12.69 15.98
C HIS A 74 2.94 -11.80 16.72
N LYS A 75 3.89 -11.18 16.00
CA LYS A 75 5.06 -10.47 16.56
C LYS A 75 4.96 -8.94 16.64
N TYR A 76 3.77 -8.36 16.41
CA TYR A 76 3.65 -6.89 16.39
C TYR A 76 4.08 -6.23 17.72
N LYS A 77 3.96 -6.92 18.86
CA LYS A 77 4.36 -6.37 20.16
C LYS A 77 5.87 -6.22 20.26
N GLU A 78 6.61 -7.25 19.83
CA GLU A 78 8.06 -7.22 19.75
C GLU A 78 8.54 -6.15 18.76
N ASP A 79 7.88 -6.05 17.61
CA ASP A 79 8.19 -5.03 16.61
C ASP A 79 7.97 -3.62 17.16
N ILE A 80 6.86 -3.36 17.86
CA ILE A 80 6.54 -2.06 18.47
C ILE A 80 7.53 -1.71 19.58
N LYS A 81 7.95 -2.68 20.38
CA LYS A 81 8.99 -2.46 21.39
C LYS A 81 10.29 -1.97 20.74
N LEU A 82 10.70 -2.59 19.64
CA LEU A 82 11.88 -2.16 18.88
C LEU A 82 11.70 -0.77 18.25
N MET A 83 10.50 -0.47 17.73
CA MET A 83 10.16 0.86 17.22
C MET A 83 10.30 1.93 18.30
N LYS A 84 9.86 1.63 19.52
CA LYS A 84 10.00 2.52 20.68
C LYS A 84 11.45 2.71 21.09
N GLU A 85 12.23 1.64 21.17
CA GLU A 85 13.66 1.69 21.50
C GLU A 85 14.46 2.50 20.47
N THR A 86 14.07 2.42 19.20
CA THR A 86 14.63 3.24 18.10
C THR A 86 14.18 4.70 18.17
N GLY A 87 13.13 5.00 18.95
CA GLY A 87 12.60 6.34 19.15
C GLY A 87 11.77 6.84 17.96
N LEU A 88 10.98 5.98 17.31
CA LEU A 88 10.03 6.40 16.28
C LEU A 88 8.86 7.18 16.90
N ASP A 89 8.41 8.23 16.21
CA ASP A 89 7.27 9.05 16.64
C ASP A 89 5.96 8.56 16.04
N SER A 90 6.03 7.90 14.88
CA SER A 90 4.87 7.30 14.23
C SER A 90 5.23 6.00 13.53
N TYR A 91 4.21 5.23 13.21
CA TYR A 91 4.33 4.02 12.42
C TYR A 91 3.26 3.98 11.35
N ARG A 92 3.70 3.79 10.10
CA ARG A 92 2.81 3.63 8.96
C ARG A 92 2.62 2.14 8.66
N PHE A 93 1.37 1.70 8.70
CA PHE A 93 0.96 0.35 8.33
C PHE A 93 -0.18 0.39 7.31
N SER A 94 -0.50 -0.74 6.69
CA SER A 94 -1.69 -0.90 5.87
C SER A 94 -2.71 -1.83 6.52
N ILE A 95 -3.98 -1.56 6.25
CA ILE A 95 -5.09 -2.42 6.64
C ILE A 95 -5.37 -3.34 5.45
N SER A 96 -5.39 -4.65 5.69
CA SER A 96 -5.61 -5.59 4.62
C SER A 96 -7.09 -5.74 4.34
N TRP A 97 -7.51 -5.42 3.11
CA TRP A 97 -8.91 -5.47 2.70
C TRP A 97 -9.46 -6.89 2.82
N SER A 98 -8.75 -7.88 2.28
CA SER A 98 -9.15 -9.29 2.35
C SER A 98 -9.12 -9.88 3.77
N ARG A 99 -8.38 -9.28 4.71
CA ARG A 99 -8.42 -9.67 6.13
C ARG A 99 -9.65 -9.08 6.83
N LEU A 100 -9.97 -7.83 6.53
CA LEU A 100 -11.07 -7.10 7.16
C LEU A 100 -12.43 -7.52 6.59
N ILE A 101 -12.51 -7.71 5.27
CA ILE A 101 -13.73 -8.09 4.53
C ILE A 101 -13.35 -9.22 3.55
N PRO A 102 -13.36 -10.50 3.98
CA PRO A 102 -12.83 -11.62 3.19
C PRO A 102 -13.48 -11.84 1.82
N LYS A 103 -14.75 -11.47 1.67
CA LYS A 103 -15.50 -11.56 0.40
C LYS A 103 -15.44 -10.27 -0.41
N GLY A 104 -14.55 -9.33 -0.07
CA GLY A 104 -14.46 -7.99 -0.65
C GLY A 104 -15.59 -7.04 -0.23
N ARG A 105 -16.79 -7.60 -0.02
CA ARG A 105 -18.01 -6.91 0.44
C ARG A 105 -18.68 -7.68 1.58
N GLY A 106 -19.59 -7.01 2.28
CA GLY A 106 -20.49 -7.64 3.25
C GLY A 106 -19.88 -7.76 4.65
N GLU A 107 -19.93 -8.96 5.21
CA GLU A 107 -19.57 -9.20 6.62
C GLU A 107 -18.10 -8.89 6.92
N ILE A 108 -17.91 -8.15 8.00
CA ILE A 108 -16.59 -7.80 8.53
C ILE A 108 -16.09 -8.97 9.38
N ASN A 109 -14.82 -9.32 9.21
CA ASN A 109 -14.16 -10.33 10.02
C ASN A 109 -13.80 -9.76 11.41
N PRO A 110 -14.45 -10.20 12.51
CA PRO A 110 -14.19 -9.65 13.84
C PRO A 110 -12.76 -9.90 14.32
N LYS A 111 -12.11 -10.98 13.85
CA LYS A 111 -10.70 -11.26 14.16
C LYS A 111 -9.77 -10.24 13.49
N GLY A 112 -10.06 -9.85 12.25
CA GLY A 112 -9.33 -8.82 11.53
C GLY A 112 -9.43 -7.47 12.24
N VAL A 113 -10.65 -7.09 12.66
CA VAL A 113 -10.87 -5.89 13.49
C VAL A 113 -10.11 -5.97 14.81
N GLY A 114 -10.16 -7.12 15.50
CA GLY A 114 -9.45 -7.34 16.75
C GLY A 114 -7.93 -7.18 16.60
N TYR A 115 -7.34 -7.73 15.54
CA TYR A 115 -5.91 -7.56 15.25
C TYR A 115 -5.51 -6.09 15.10
N TYR A 116 -6.17 -5.34 14.21
CA TYR A 116 -5.83 -3.94 13.98
C TYR A 116 -6.09 -3.07 15.22
N ASN A 117 -7.15 -3.35 15.98
CA ASN A 117 -7.37 -2.68 17.26
C ASN A 117 -6.24 -2.93 18.26
N ASN A 118 -5.77 -4.16 18.38
CA ASN A 118 -4.65 -4.48 19.27
C ASN A 118 -3.36 -3.81 18.81
N LEU A 119 -3.07 -3.82 17.50
CA LEU A 119 -1.92 -3.13 16.92
C LEU A 119 -1.95 -1.62 17.21
N ILE A 120 -3.10 -0.97 16.95
CA ILE A 120 -3.29 0.47 17.16
C ILE A 120 -3.15 0.82 18.64
N ASN A 121 -3.75 0.04 19.53
CA ASN A 121 -3.65 0.28 20.98
C ASN A 121 -2.20 0.12 21.45
N GLU A 122 -1.52 -0.94 21.04
CA GLU A 122 -0.13 -1.20 21.42
C GLU A 122 0.82 -0.07 20.94
N LEU A 123 0.59 0.47 19.74
CA LEU A 123 1.32 1.64 19.22
C LEU A 123 1.11 2.87 20.12
N LEU A 124 -0.15 3.17 20.44
CA LEU A 124 -0.53 4.32 21.26
C LEU A 124 -0.01 4.19 22.70
N ASP A 125 -0.04 2.99 23.28
CA ASP A 125 0.49 2.70 24.61
C ASP A 125 2.01 2.96 24.68
N HIS A 126 2.71 2.82 23.56
CA HIS A 126 4.13 3.17 23.42
C HIS A 126 4.36 4.62 22.96
N GLY A 127 3.30 5.42 22.79
CA GLY A 127 3.37 6.80 22.33
C GLY A 127 3.77 6.95 20.87
N ILE A 128 3.53 5.94 20.05
CA ILE A 128 3.80 5.92 18.61
C ILE A 128 2.49 6.21 17.88
N GLN A 129 2.45 7.24 17.03
CA GLN A 129 1.25 7.62 16.31
C GLN A 129 0.94 6.63 15.17
N PRO A 130 -0.27 6.06 15.10
CA PRO A 130 -0.66 5.15 14.03
C PRO A 130 -1.04 5.92 12.75
N HIS A 131 -0.36 5.63 11.64
CA HIS A 131 -0.67 6.15 10.31
C HIS A 131 -1.17 4.99 9.44
N ALA A 132 -2.46 4.98 9.09
CA ALA A 132 -3.05 3.85 8.37
C ALA A 132 -3.16 4.13 6.87
N THR A 133 -2.69 3.17 6.08
CA THR A 133 -2.93 3.09 4.63
C THR A 133 -4.11 2.14 4.39
N ILE A 134 -5.16 2.63 3.73
CA ILE A 134 -6.38 1.87 3.48
C ILE A 134 -6.12 0.75 2.47
N PHE A 135 -5.41 1.06 1.38
CA PHE A 135 -5.11 0.08 0.35
C PHE A 135 -3.66 0.11 -0.11
N GLN A 136 -3.09 -1.09 -0.20
CA GLN A 136 -1.71 -1.31 -0.60
C GLN A 136 -1.58 -2.60 -1.41
N TYR A 137 -2.03 -2.55 -2.67
CA TYR A 137 -1.93 -3.62 -3.66
C TYR A 137 -2.64 -4.94 -3.29
N ASP A 138 -3.41 -4.96 -2.20
CA ASP A 138 -3.95 -6.17 -1.57
C ASP A 138 -5.42 -6.41 -1.91
N LEU A 139 -5.80 -6.14 -3.16
CA LEU A 139 -7.19 -6.24 -3.64
C LEU A 139 -7.73 -7.67 -3.37
N PRO A 140 -8.93 -7.81 -2.77
CA PRO A 140 -9.57 -9.12 -2.63
C PRO A 140 -9.77 -9.78 -3.99
N GLN A 141 -9.31 -11.01 -4.15
CA GLN A 141 -9.28 -11.70 -5.46
C GLN A 141 -10.68 -11.84 -6.06
N ILE A 142 -11.71 -11.99 -5.22
CA ILE A 142 -13.10 -12.06 -5.66
C ILE A 142 -13.55 -10.82 -6.47
N LEU A 143 -13.01 -9.64 -6.17
CA LEU A 143 -13.33 -8.40 -6.90
C LEU A 143 -12.57 -8.33 -8.24
N GLU A 144 -11.36 -8.88 -8.28
CA GLU A 144 -10.60 -9.06 -9.53
C GLU A 144 -11.31 -10.07 -10.45
N ASP A 145 -11.76 -11.20 -9.91
CA ASP A 145 -12.43 -12.26 -10.66
C ASP A 145 -13.82 -11.83 -11.18
N GLU A 146 -14.56 -11.05 -10.39
CA GLU A 146 -15.95 -10.66 -10.72
C GLU A 146 -16.02 -9.61 -11.84
N TYR A 147 -15.11 -8.63 -11.83
CA TYR A 147 -15.19 -7.49 -12.76
C TYR A 147 -13.85 -6.90 -13.18
N GLY A 148 -12.72 -7.56 -12.90
CA GLY A 148 -11.39 -7.07 -13.24
C GLY A 148 -10.88 -5.95 -12.33
N GLY A 149 -11.40 -5.88 -11.10
CA GLY A 149 -10.86 -4.99 -10.07
C GLY A 149 -10.78 -3.54 -10.50
N TRP A 150 -9.56 -3.00 -10.56
CA TRP A 150 -9.32 -1.59 -10.88
C TRP A 150 -9.62 -1.21 -12.33
N LEU A 151 -9.85 -2.17 -13.23
CA LEU A 151 -10.30 -1.90 -14.60
C LEU A 151 -11.77 -1.47 -14.68
N SER A 152 -12.55 -1.76 -13.64
CA SER A 152 -13.98 -1.45 -13.61
C SER A 152 -14.31 -0.27 -12.70
N PRO A 153 -15.20 0.65 -13.09
CA PRO A 153 -15.66 1.72 -12.21
C PRO A 153 -16.41 1.22 -10.97
N GLN A 154 -16.85 -0.05 -10.94
CA GLN A 154 -17.49 -0.65 -9.76
C GLN A 154 -16.57 -0.61 -8.52
N ILE A 155 -15.25 -0.67 -8.71
CA ILE A 155 -14.28 -0.62 -7.63
C ILE A 155 -14.39 0.65 -6.77
N ILE A 156 -14.88 1.75 -7.35
CA ILE A 156 -15.01 3.04 -6.66
C ILE A 156 -15.99 2.89 -5.49
N GLY A 157 -17.13 2.23 -5.72
CA GLY A 157 -18.14 1.99 -4.68
C GLY A 157 -17.62 1.05 -3.60
N ASP A 158 -16.98 -0.04 -4.00
CA ASP A 158 -16.48 -1.06 -3.07
C ASP A 158 -15.31 -0.55 -2.22
N PHE A 159 -14.39 0.18 -2.82
CA PHE A 159 -13.29 0.83 -2.10
C PHE A 159 -13.83 1.88 -1.12
N THR A 160 -14.86 2.64 -1.52
CA THR A 160 -15.50 3.63 -0.62
C THR A 160 -16.17 2.95 0.56
N ALA A 161 -16.87 1.83 0.35
CA ALA A 161 -17.50 1.06 1.41
C ALA A 161 -16.46 0.43 2.36
N TYR A 162 -15.36 -0.09 1.81
CA TYR A 162 -14.24 -0.59 2.59
C TYR A 162 -13.58 0.51 3.43
N ALA A 163 -13.32 1.68 2.84
CA ALA A 163 -12.81 2.85 3.55
C ALA A 163 -13.77 3.31 4.67
N ASP A 164 -15.09 3.27 4.45
CA ASP A 164 -16.10 3.56 5.48
C ASP A 164 -15.94 2.66 6.71
N VAL A 165 -15.66 1.37 6.50
CA VAL A 165 -15.37 0.43 7.59
C VAL A 165 -14.10 0.84 8.32
N CYS A 166 -13.00 1.09 7.61
CA CYS A 166 -11.74 1.51 8.25
C CYS A 166 -11.91 2.78 9.11
N PHE A 167 -12.61 3.80 8.60
CA PHE A 167 -12.85 5.03 9.35
C PHE A 167 -13.75 4.81 10.57
N ARG A 168 -14.77 3.97 10.45
CA ARG A 168 -15.70 3.68 11.54
C ARG A 168 -15.04 2.88 12.66
N GLU A 169 -14.29 1.84 12.31
CA GLU A 169 -13.73 0.90 13.29
C GLU A 169 -12.46 1.43 13.99
N PHE A 170 -11.68 2.29 13.32
CA PHE A 170 -10.35 2.68 13.79
C PHE A 170 -10.12 4.20 13.88
N GLY A 171 -11.00 5.01 13.28
CA GLY A 171 -10.79 6.46 13.18
C GLY A 171 -10.99 7.24 14.48
N ASP A 172 -11.39 6.58 15.57
CA ASP A 172 -11.34 7.16 16.91
C ASP A 172 -9.90 7.33 17.43
N ARG A 173 -8.96 6.54 16.90
CA ARG A 173 -7.54 6.49 17.30
C ARG A 173 -6.56 6.79 16.17
N VAL A 174 -6.94 6.49 14.93
CA VAL A 174 -6.11 6.77 13.74
C VAL A 174 -6.44 8.16 13.19
N THR A 175 -5.47 9.06 13.27
CA THR A 175 -5.60 10.46 12.84
C THR A 175 -4.94 10.76 11.50
N ASN A 176 -4.13 9.85 10.95
CA ASN A 176 -3.46 10.04 9.66
C ASN A 176 -3.80 8.90 8.70
N TRP A 177 -4.55 9.23 7.65
CA TRP A 177 -5.06 8.30 6.66
C TRP A 177 -4.39 8.49 5.29
N THR A 178 -3.85 7.41 4.75
CA THR A 178 -3.50 7.30 3.33
C THR A 178 -4.53 6.42 2.65
N THR A 179 -5.21 6.93 1.63
CA THR A 179 -6.19 6.15 0.85
C THR A 179 -5.50 5.06 0.02
N LEU A 180 -4.62 5.46 -0.90
CA LEU A 180 -3.89 4.58 -1.81
C LEU A 180 -2.38 4.81 -1.62
N ASN A 181 -1.62 3.72 -1.56
CA ASN A 181 -0.16 3.77 -1.68
C ASN A 181 0.26 3.66 -3.14
N GLU A 182 0.89 4.70 -3.66
CA GLU A 182 1.61 4.72 -4.94
C GLU A 182 0.78 4.17 -6.11
N PRO A 183 -0.41 4.74 -6.40
CA PRO A 183 -1.23 4.27 -7.51
C PRO A 183 -0.51 4.35 -8.86
N ASN A 184 0.44 5.29 -9.02
CA ASN A 184 1.28 5.38 -10.22
C ASN A 184 2.21 4.17 -10.38
N ALA A 185 2.74 3.64 -9.27
CA ALA A 185 3.51 2.41 -9.29
C ALA A 185 2.59 1.20 -9.55
N LEU A 186 1.42 1.11 -8.89
CA LEU A 186 0.40 0.07 -9.16
C LEU A 186 0.05 -0.05 -10.64
N VAL A 187 -0.21 1.08 -11.27
CA VAL A 187 -0.50 1.16 -12.69
C VAL A 187 0.68 0.62 -13.51
N SER A 188 1.89 1.12 -13.25
CA SER A 188 3.09 0.77 -14.01
C SER A 188 3.47 -0.71 -13.84
N VAL A 189 3.46 -1.24 -12.61
CA VAL A 189 3.88 -2.62 -12.35
C VAL A 189 2.79 -3.63 -12.71
N GLY A 190 1.53 -3.31 -12.45
CA GLY A 190 0.41 -4.27 -12.55
C GLY A 190 -0.21 -4.37 -13.94
N TYR A 191 -0.20 -3.28 -14.72
CA TYR A 191 -0.97 -3.14 -15.97
C TYR A 191 -0.15 -2.67 -17.19
N ASP A 192 1.11 -2.27 -16.99
CA ASP A 192 2.04 -1.97 -18.08
C ASP A 192 3.15 -3.02 -18.17
N ALA A 193 3.96 -3.14 -17.11
CA ALA A 193 5.09 -4.07 -17.06
C ALA A 193 4.69 -5.54 -16.78
N GLY A 194 3.52 -5.76 -16.16
CA GLY A 194 3.00 -7.08 -15.76
C GLY A 194 3.77 -7.78 -14.64
N ILE A 195 4.64 -7.06 -13.93
CA ILE A 195 5.47 -7.55 -12.81
C ILE A 195 4.92 -7.19 -11.43
N GLY A 196 3.66 -6.79 -11.37
CA GLY A 196 2.87 -6.76 -10.14
C GLY A 196 1.50 -7.38 -10.41
N PRO A 197 0.66 -7.57 -9.38
CA PRO A 197 -0.68 -8.08 -9.56
C PRO A 197 -1.53 -7.00 -10.28
N PRO A 198 -2.48 -7.40 -11.14
CA PRO A 198 -2.85 -8.77 -11.52
C PRO A 198 -1.93 -9.41 -12.59
N GLY A 199 -0.90 -8.70 -13.06
CA GLY A 199 0.11 -9.23 -13.98
C GLY A 199 -0.33 -9.10 -15.44
N ARG A 200 -0.87 -7.94 -15.81
CA ARG A 200 -1.40 -7.65 -17.14
C ARG A 200 -0.43 -6.78 -17.93
N CYS A 201 -0.21 -7.12 -19.20
CA CYS A 201 0.67 -6.40 -20.10
C CYS A 201 0.45 -6.83 -21.57
N SER A 202 0.97 -6.05 -22.51
CA SER A 202 0.88 -6.31 -23.96
C SER A 202 2.08 -7.10 -24.50
N LYS A 203 1.86 -8.02 -25.46
CA LYS A 203 2.96 -8.61 -26.25
C LYS A 203 3.45 -7.65 -27.34
N PRO A 204 4.75 -7.70 -27.72
CA PRO A 204 5.84 -8.46 -27.13
C PRO A 204 6.53 -7.75 -25.94
N PHE A 205 5.97 -6.64 -25.45
CA PHE A 205 6.63 -5.70 -24.55
C PHE A 205 6.05 -5.80 -23.13
N GLY A 206 6.69 -6.63 -22.31
CA GLY A 206 6.46 -6.72 -20.87
C GLY A 206 7.42 -7.73 -20.26
N PHE A 207 7.50 -7.75 -18.93
CA PHE A 207 8.54 -8.51 -18.21
C PHE A 207 8.01 -9.83 -17.61
N ALA A 208 6.76 -10.19 -17.90
CA ALA A 208 6.06 -11.38 -17.39
C ALA A 208 5.26 -12.10 -18.50
N ASP A 209 4.40 -13.06 -18.13
CA ASP A 209 3.45 -13.69 -19.05
C ASP A 209 2.34 -12.69 -19.45
N CYS A 210 2.64 -11.86 -20.45
CA CYS A 210 1.72 -10.89 -21.06
C CYS A 210 0.70 -11.57 -21.99
N SER A 211 0.14 -12.71 -21.57
CA SER A 211 -0.91 -13.40 -22.33
C SER A 211 -2.24 -12.65 -22.32
N CYS A 212 -2.41 -11.71 -21.40
CA CYS A 212 -3.57 -10.83 -21.29
C CYS A 212 -3.17 -9.42 -20.83
N GLY A 213 -3.99 -8.43 -21.20
CA GLY A 213 -3.76 -7.02 -20.86
C GLY A 213 -3.66 -6.14 -22.10
N ASP A 214 -3.65 -4.84 -21.85
CA ASP A 214 -3.38 -3.82 -22.86
C ASP A 214 -2.61 -2.64 -22.22
N SER A 215 -1.29 -2.69 -22.30
CA SER A 215 -0.38 -1.66 -21.75
C SER A 215 -0.59 -0.27 -22.35
N VAL A 216 -1.32 -0.14 -23.47
CA VAL A 216 -1.65 1.16 -24.08
C VAL A 216 -2.88 1.80 -23.43
N ASN A 217 -3.84 1.01 -22.93
CA ASN A 217 -5.12 1.53 -22.47
C ASN A 217 -5.38 1.27 -20.98
N GLU A 218 -5.09 0.06 -20.50
CA GLU A 218 -5.39 -0.37 -19.13
C GLU A 218 -4.72 0.51 -18.06
N PRO A 219 -3.45 0.93 -18.20
CA PRO A 219 -2.82 1.82 -17.23
C PRO A 219 -3.62 3.11 -16.95
N TYR A 220 -4.17 3.72 -18.01
CA TYR A 220 -4.95 4.96 -17.88
C TYR A 220 -6.31 4.72 -17.25
N VAL A 221 -6.98 3.61 -17.58
CA VAL A 221 -8.27 3.24 -16.97
C VAL A 221 -8.09 3.00 -15.47
N VAL A 222 -7.05 2.26 -15.08
CA VAL A 222 -6.73 1.97 -13.68
C VAL A 222 -6.38 3.24 -12.93
N ALA A 223 -5.50 4.09 -13.48
CA ALA A 223 -5.15 5.37 -12.89
C ALA A 223 -6.40 6.25 -12.65
N HIS A 224 -7.30 6.30 -13.63
CA HIS A 224 -8.55 7.05 -13.53
C HIS A 224 -9.43 6.53 -12.39
N ASN A 225 -9.66 5.22 -12.32
CA ASN A 225 -10.48 4.62 -11.26
C ASN A 225 -9.83 4.78 -9.87
N CYS A 226 -8.50 4.68 -9.75
CA CYS A 226 -7.79 4.98 -8.51
C CYS A 226 -8.03 6.42 -8.04
N LEU A 227 -7.94 7.42 -8.92
CA LEU A 227 -8.18 8.83 -8.57
C LEU A 227 -9.64 9.09 -8.16
N LEU A 228 -10.60 8.45 -8.85
CA LEU A 228 -12.01 8.55 -8.48
C LEU A 228 -12.30 7.87 -7.13
N ALA A 229 -11.73 6.68 -6.89
CA ALA A 229 -11.85 5.96 -5.63
C ALA A 229 -11.24 6.74 -4.46
N HIS A 230 -10.05 7.32 -4.65
CA HIS A 230 -9.43 8.27 -3.72
C HIS A 230 -10.38 9.42 -3.38
N THR A 231 -10.88 10.12 -4.41
CA THR A 231 -11.74 11.29 -4.23
C THR A 231 -13.05 10.92 -3.51
N SER A 232 -13.63 9.77 -3.84
CA SER A 232 -14.85 9.26 -3.20
C SER A 232 -14.62 8.98 -1.70
N ALA A 233 -13.54 8.28 -1.34
CA ALA A 233 -13.20 8.00 0.05
C ALA A 233 -12.85 9.28 0.85
N VAL A 234 -12.13 10.23 0.25
CA VAL A 234 -11.85 11.54 0.87
C VAL A 234 -13.14 12.32 1.10
N SER A 235 -14.03 12.36 0.10
CA SER A 235 -15.33 13.03 0.22
C SER A 235 -16.20 12.43 1.33
N LEU A 236 -16.19 11.10 1.47
CA LEU A 236 -16.84 10.41 2.57
C LEU A 236 -16.22 10.81 3.93
N TYR A 237 -14.89 10.73 4.06
CA TYR A 237 -14.19 11.07 5.30
C TYR A 237 -14.48 12.49 5.77
N ARG A 238 -14.32 13.47 4.87
CA ARG A 238 -14.53 14.89 5.16
C ARG A 238 -15.96 15.19 5.62
N ARG A 239 -16.96 14.56 5.00
CA ARG A 239 -18.37 14.79 5.31
C ARG A 239 -18.85 14.09 6.58
N LYS A 240 -18.39 12.87 6.84
CA LYS A 240 -18.95 12.00 7.88
C LYS A 240 -18.08 11.89 9.14
N TYR A 241 -16.75 12.00 9.01
CA TYR A 241 -15.80 11.61 10.05
C TYR A 241 -14.87 12.75 10.49
N GLN A 242 -14.38 13.58 9.57
CA GLN A 242 -13.29 14.53 9.86
C GLN A 242 -13.62 15.51 10.98
N THR A 243 -14.87 15.98 11.08
CA THR A 243 -15.29 16.91 12.16
C THR A 243 -15.29 16.28 13.55
N LYS A 244 -15.43 14.95 13.63
CA LYS A 244 -15.47 14.20 14.89
C LYS A 244 -14.12 13.59 15.25
N GLN A 245 -13.38 13.12 14.24
CA GLN A 245 -12.13 12.39 14.39
C GLN A 245 -10.91 13.31 14.30
N HIS A 246 -11.06 14.51 13.76
CA HIS A 246 -10.01 15.52 13.62
C HIS A 246 -8.76 15.03 12.86
N GLY A 247 -8.89 13.97 12.06
CA GLY A 247 -7.77 13.42 11.30
C GLY A 247 -7.53 14.08 9.94
N LEU A 248 -6.40 13.72 9.35
CA LEU A 248 -5.95 14.08 8.03
C LEU A 248 -6.10 12.88 7.09
N ILE A 249 -6.41 13.15 5.84
CA ILE A 249 -6.54 12.13 4.80
C ILE A 249 -5.87 12.59 3.51
N GLY A 250 -5.11 11.70 2.90
CA GLY A 250 -4.37 11.95 1.66
C GLY A 250 -4.10 10.68 0.86
N MET A 251 -3.14 10.78 -0.05
CA MET A 251 -2.65 9.72 -0.93
C MET A 251 -1.14 9.85 -1.02
N ASN A 252 -0.44 8.71 -1.09
CA ASN A 252 1.01 8.71 -1.25
C ASN A 252 1.35 8.39 -2.70
N ILE A 253 2.23 9.17 -3.30
CA ILE A 253 2.68 9.01 -4.68
C ILE A 253 4.15 8.62 -4.67
N CYS A 254 4.54 7.64 -5.49
CA CYS A 254 5.95 7.31 -5.67
C CYS A 254 6.59 8.37 -6.58
N ILE A 255 7.66 9.02 -6.14
CA ILE A 255 8.31 10.09 -6.90
C ILE A 255 9.72 9.66 -7.22
N ASN A 256 10.04 9.62 -8.52
CA ASN A 256 11.40 9.47 -8.99
C ASN A 256 12.01 10.85 -9.22
N ASN A 257 13.27 11.03 -8.81
CA ASN A 257 14.02 12.23 -9.15
C ASN A 257 14.50 12.14 -10.61
N ILE A 258 13.73 12.71 -11.53
CA ILE A 258 14.01 12.66 -12.96
C ILE A 258 14.83 13.88 -13.34
N VAL A 259 16.06 13.65 -13.77
CA VAL A 259 16.99 14.69 -14.22
C VAL A 259 17.30 14.56 -15.72
N PRO A 260 17.54 15.67 -16.44
CA PRO A 260 17.99 15.62 -17.82
C PRO A 260 19.32 14.85 -17.95
N TYR A 261 19.48 14.05 -19.02
CA TYR A 261 20.72 13.33 -19.27
C TYR A 261 21.87 14.27 -19.65
N THR A 262 21.58 15.31 -20.43
CA THR A 262 22.49 16.42 -20.76
C THR A 262 21.81 17.78 -20.59
N ASN A 263 22.58 18.85 -20.78
CA ASN A 263 22.06 20.23 -20.81
C ASN A 263 21.38 20.60 -22.14
N SER A 264 21.12 19.63 -23.03
CA SER A 264 20.39 19.88 -24.27
C SER A 264 18.94 20.28 -23.99
N THR A 265 18.34 21.04 -24.91
CA THR A 265 16.93 21.46 -24.76
C THR A 265 16.00 20.24 -24.84
N GLU A 266 16.38 19.25 -25.62
CA GLU A 266 15.68 17.98 -25.84
C GLU A 266 15.61 17.15 -24.57
N ASP A 267 16.73 16.97 -23.86
CA ASP A 267 16.78 16.20 -22.61
C ASP A 267 16.05 16.91 -21.48
N ILE A 268 16.14 18.25 -21.42
CA ILE A 268 15.37 19.04 -20.46
C ILE A 268 13.86 18.86 -20.71
N ALA A 269 13.43 18.88 -21.97
CA ALA A 269 12.04 18.63 -22.33
C ALA A 269 11.61 17.18 -22.05
N ALA A 270 12.50 16.20 -22.27
CA ALA A 270 12.25 14.78 -21.99
C ALA A 270 12.08 14.52 -20.49
N ALA A 271 12.96 15.07 -19.65
CA ALA A 271 12.84 14.97 -18.20
C ALA A 271 11.52 15.54 -17.69
N LYS A 272 11.08 16.69 -18.21
CA LYS A 272 9.76 17.29 -17.87
C LYS A 272 8.59 16.38 -18.28
N ARG A 273 8.63 15.78 -19.47
CA ARG A 273 7.58 14.83 -19.92
C ARG A 273 7.53 13.60 -19.02
N ALA A 274 8.68 13.03 -18.70
CA ALA A 274 8.76 11.86 -17.82
C ALA A 274 8.27 12.20 -16.40
N GLN A 275 8.62 13.36 -15.84
CA GLN A 275 8.11 13.82 -14.55
C GLN A 275 6.58 13.99 -14.56
N ALA A 276 6.04 14.60 -15.62
CA ALA A 276 4.59 14.74 -15.78
C ALA A 276 3.90 13.38 -15.89
N PHE A 277 4.50 12.42 -16.60
CA PHE A 277 3.90 11.10 -16.81
C PHE A 277 3.94 10.20 -15.56
N TYR A 278 5.07 10.18 -14.83
CA TYR A 278 5.25 9.29 -13.69
C TYR A 278 4.73 9.87 -12.37
N THR A 279 4.48 11.17 -12.28
CA THR A 279 4.11 11.83 -11.01
C THR A 279 2.98 12.85 -11.13
N GLY A 280 2.86 13.56 -12.26
CA GLY A 280 1.92 14.69 -12.43
C GLY A 280 0.46 14.24 -12.54
#